data_AF-A0A3N0IWP0-F1
#
_entry.id   AF-A0A3N0IWP0-F1
#
_cell.length_a   1.000
_cell.length_b   1.000
_cell.length_c   1.000
_cell.angle_alpha   90.00
_cell.angle_beta   90.00
_cell.angle_gamma   90.00
#
_symmetry.space_group_name_H-M   'P 1'
#
loop_
_entity.id
_entity.type
_entity.pdbx_description
1 polymer ?
#
loop_
_entity_poly.entity_id
_entity_poly.type
_entity_poly.pdbx_seq_one_letter_code
_entity_poly.pdbx_strand_id
1 'polypeptide(L)'
;MEQTNNRKLVASAVLIVASVALLLGLTFAWFTDSVVNKGNKIQAGTLQLSAVSQALDMENGATVVADSAQVLGKGTELKFGAGTDLKEASGPIIDDALWEPGISNAKLLTVSSGESSLSMKVKLSLTAQGDLTDALWFDFVRVEGGAVTGRFDPCTWDELLAKADAMEFVLNPGDSAQFMLVYGMNEAAGNEFQGTSFEADVALVATQAAVEADGFGSADYDADAAYAWDGVTTTEVVPDENGVYRISTGSDLAWIAQAVADDTLQKGPSGAGIAIELQADVDLGGNAWTPIGGDNAFTGTFDGKGHAIRNLAASSNPSSSDPTRGVALFGYAENAAIKNLRIENCDLQGRYATSAVVGDGCAPLAFENIEVVSGSIMSNQDVGSKRGMVAGGILGQGWGPNGSSITFENCINRADVTVNKWHAGGIWGSITVDDSEQVDVISLVDCANYGSITVAGAEKDDGFAGGLGAFAYAKSCVVEGCANHGSVTAPARLYEFVASFNDAPINENTV
;
A
#
# COMPACT_ATOMS: atom_id res chain seq x y z
N MET A 1 68.60 -30.20 13.00
CA MET A 1 68.07 -28.89 12.55
C MET A 1 66.57 -29.04 12.24
N GLU A 2 65.80 -29.60 13.17
CA GLU A 2 64.45 -30.14 12.85
C GLU A 2 63.50 -30.13 14.06
N GLN A 3 63.62 -29.15 14.96
CA GLN A 3 62.63 -28.93 16.04
C GLN A 3 61.99 -27.54 15.99
N THR A 4 62.56 -26.63 15.20
CA THR A 4 62.07 -25.25 15.06
C THR A 4 60.95 -25.09 14.03
N ASN A 5 60.78 -26.04 13.10
CA ASN A 5 59.75 -25.95 12.06
C ASN A 5 58.34 -26.34 12.54
N ASN A 6 58.22 -27.37 13.40
CA ASN A 6 56.91 -27.82 13.88
C ASN A 6 56.20 -26.78 14.77
N ARG A 7 56.97 -26.00 15.56
CA ARG A 7 56.39 -24.92 16.37
C ARG A 7 55.84 -23.77 15.53
N LYS A 8 56.47 -23.46 14.39
CA LYS A 8 56.01 -22.43 13.46
C LYS A 8 54.78 -22.89 12.67
N LEU A 9 54.72 -24.18 12.31
CA LEU A 9 53.57 -24.75 11.61
C LEU A 9 52.33 -24.81 12.52
N VAL A 10 52.50 -25.20 13.79
CA VAL A 10 51.42 -25.17 14.80
C VAL A 10 50.98 -23.74 15.10
N ALA A 11 51.90 -22.78 15.21
CA ALA A 11 51.54 -21.37 15.38
C ALA A 11 50.73 -20.81 14.19
N SER A 12 51.09 -21.19 12.96
CA SER A 12 50.36 -20.80 11.75
C SER A 12 48.97 -21.43 11.68
N ALA A 13 48.83 -22.71 12.06
CA ALA A 13 47.53 -23.39 12.08
C ALA A 13 46.61 -22.79 13.16
N VAL A 14 47.15 -22.46 14.34
CA VAL A 14 46.40 -21.79 15.41
C VAL A 14 45.98 -20.37 14.98
N LEU A 15 46.82 -19.65 14.25
CA LEU A 15 46.46 -18.33 13.71
C LEU A 15 45.38 -18.41 12.63
N ILE A 16 45.40 -19.42 11.76
CA ILE A 16 44.33 -19.61 10.77
C ILE A 16 43.01 -19.99 11.45
N VAL A 17 43.03 -20.87 12.44
CA VAL A 17 41.83 -21.20 13.23
C VAL A 17 41.32 -19.99 14.02
N ALA A 18 42.21 -19.18 14.59
CA ALA A 18 41.84 -17.94 15.25
C ALA A 18 41.28 -16.90 14.27
N SER A 19 41.82 -16.80 13.05
CA SER A 19 41.30 -15.93 11.99
C SER A 19 39.96 -16.41 11.46
N VAL A 20 39.74 -17.72 11.32
CA VAL A 20 38.42 -18.29 10.94
C VAL A 20 37.41 -18.12 12.08
N ALA A 21 37.82 -18.25 13.35
CA ALA A 21 36.97 -17.97 14.50
C ALA A 21 36.66 -16.46 14.65
N LEU A 22 37.59 -15.58 14.29
CA LEU A 22 37.35 -14.13 14.19
C LEU A 22 36.47 -13.79 12.99
N LEU A 23 36.63 -14.47 11.84
CA LEU A 23 35.79 -14.27 10.65
C LEU A 23 34.36 -14.75 10.90
N LEU A 24 34.18 -15.90 11.54
CA LEU A 24 32.88 -16.41 11.99
C LEU A 24 32.33 -15.58 13.17
N GLY A 25 33.19 -15.04 14.03
CA GLY A 25 32.80 -14.12 15.10
C GLY A 25 32.32 -12.75 14.59
N LEU A 26 32.85 -12.30 13.44
CA LEU A 26 32.44 -11.06 12.79
C LEU A 26 31.14 -11.22 11.97
N THR A 27 30.78 -12.43 11.54
CA THR A 27 29.46 -12.69 10.90
C THR A 27 28.33 -12.95 11.92
N PHE A 28 28.65 -13.16 13.20
CA PHE A 28 27.66 -13.33 14.27
C PHE A 28 27.52 -12.11 15.21
N ALA A 29 28.25 -11.03 14.94
CA ALA A 29 28.23 -9.84 15.77
C ALA A 29 28.00 -8.56 14.96
N TRP A 30 26.99 -8.52 14.08
CA TRP A 30 26.39 -7.25 13.68
C TRP A 30 25.01 -7.38 13.01
N PHE A 31 23.97 -7.58 13.82
CA PHE A 31 22.66 -6.93 13.69
C PHE A 31 22.01 -6.91 15.08
N THR A 32 22.66 -6.23 16.02
CA THR A 32 21.98 -5.66 17.18
C THR A 32 22.51 -4.25 17.37
N ASP A 33 22.21 -3.40 16.40
CA ASP A 33 22.18 -1.98 16.72
C ASP A 33 20.94 -1.74 17.58
N SER A 34 21.09 -1.88 18.90
CA SER A 34 20.27 -1.10 19.81
C SER A 34 21.16 0.01 20.31
N VAL A 35 21.08 1.16 19.65
CA VAL A 35 21.45 2.42 20.27
C VAL A 35 20.53 2.59 21.48
N VAL A 36 20.97 2.13 22.66
CA VAL A 36 20.40 2.58 23.92
C VAL A 36 20.98 3.95 24.21
N ASN A 37 20.55 4.96 23.44
CA ASN A 37 20.57 6.31 23.96
C ASN A 37 19.53 6.34 25.08
N LYS A 38 19.87 6.81 26.28
CA LYS A 38 18.92 7.03 27.37
C LYS A 38 17.98 8.19 26.98
N GLY A 39 17.12 7.93 26.00
CA GLY A 39 16.31 8.92 25.29
C GLY A 39 15.65 8.37 24.01
N ASN A 40 16.22 7.33 23.38
CA ASN A 40 15.57 6.69 22.22
C ASN A 40 14.82 5.44 22.67
N LYS A 41 13.51 5.57 22.83
CA LYS A 41 12.60 4.43 22.77
C LYS A 41 12.10 4.35 21.33
N ILE A 42 12.55 3.35 20.57
CA ILE A 42 11.78 2.94 19.38
C ILE A 42 10.56 2.22 19.92
N GLN A 43 9.47 2.97 20.05
CA GLN A 43 8.19 2.44 20.49
C GLN A 43 7.29 2.35 19.27
N ALA A 44 7.21 1.17 18.65
CA ALA A 44 6.08 0.84 17.81
C ALA A 44 4.82 0.89 18.70
N GLY A 45 4.06 1.97 18.62
CA GLY A 45 2.85 2.17 19.40
C GLY A 45 1.61 1.93 18.54
N THR A 46 0.53 1.49 19.18
CA THR A 46 -0.76 1.27 18.52
C THR A 46 -1.59 2.55 18.64
N LEU A 47 -2.18 3.02 17.55
CA LEU A 47 -3.19 4.09 17.60
C LEU A 47 -4.54 3.49 18.01
N GLN A 48 -5.00 3.83 19.22
CA GLN A 48 -6.28 3.34 19.75
C GLN A 48 -7.34 4.44 19.66
N LEU A 49 -7.93 4.62 18.48
CA LEU A 49 -9.02 5.57 18.26
C LEU A 49 -10.37 4.89 18.48
N SER A 50 -11.28 5.57 19.19
CA SER A 50 -12.68 5.16 19.37
C SER A 50 -13.61 6.37 19.18
N ALA A 51 -14.83 6.12 18.73
CA ALA A 51 -15.82 7.17 18.56
C ALA A 51 -17.22 6.69 18.91
N VAL A 52 -17.94 7.55 19.61
CA VAL A 52 -19.29 7.29 20.13
C VAL A 52 -20.21 8.42 19.69
N SER A 53 -21.36 8.07 19.13
CA SER A 53 -22.43 9.02 18.80
C SER A 53 -23.58 8.92 19.80
N GLN A 54 -24.09 10.06 20.27
CA GLN A 54 -25.24 10.15 21.15
C GLN A 54 -26.35 10.97 20.49
N ALA A 55 -27.58 10.45 20.50
CA ALA A 55 -28.76 11.17 20.01
C ALA A 55 -29.33 12.13 21.08
N LEU A 56 -30.07 13.16 20.63
CA LEU A 56 -30.82 14.02 21.54
C LEU A 56 -31.84 13.21 22.35
N ASP A 57 -31.77 13.34 23.68
CA ASP A 57 -32.71 12.82 24.66
C ASP A 57 -32.93 13.88 25.73
N MET A 58 -33.93 14.73 25.51
CA MET A 58 -34.27 15.86 26.40
C MET A 58 -34.79 15.43 27.78
N GLU A 59 -35.13 14.16 27.95
CA GLU A 59 -35.68 13.62 29.19
C GLU A 59 -34.58 13.05 30.09
N ASN A 60 -33.72 12.17 29.55
CA ASN A 60 -32.79 11.35 30.33
C ASN A 60 -31.31 11.58 30.00
N GLY A 61 -31.00 12.46 29.05
CA GLY A 61 -29.64 12.68 28.58
C GLY A 61 -28.77 13.56 29.48
N ALA A 62 -27.46 13.51 29.25
CA ALA A 62 -26.48 14.41 29.86
C ALA A 62 -26.54 15.79 29.21
N THR A 63 -26.50 16.87 30.01
CA THR A 63 -26.63 18.24 29.53
C THR A 63 -25.36 18.76 28.87
N VAL A 64 -25.52 19.35 27.69
CA VAL A 64 -24.56 20.21 27.00
C VAL A 64 -25.17 21.61 26.87
N VAL A 65 -24.41 22.64 27.25
CA VAL A 65 -24.84 24.04 27.24
C VAL A 65 -24.38 24.74 25.97
N ALA A 66 -25.30 25.38 25.25
CA ALA A 66 -25.01 26.23 24.11
C ALA A 66 -25.21 27.72 24.47
N ASP A 67 -24.22 28.56 24.16
CA ASP A 67 -24.20 29.98 24.56
C ASP A 67 -25.17 30.86 23.73
N SER A 68 -25.68 30.36 22.59
CA SER A 68 -26.68 31.07 21.79
C SER A 68 -28.11 30.68 22.17
N ALA A 69 -28.93 31.68 22.46
CA ALA A 69 -30.26 31.53 23.08
C ALA A 69 -31.33 30.80 22.26
N GLN A 70 -31.04 30.25 21.08
CA GLN A 70 -31.97 29.43 20.29
C GLN A 70 -31.23 28.42 19.40
N VAL A 71 -30.39 27.54 19.96
CA VAL A 71 -29.95 26.35 19.21
C VAL A 71 -31.14 25.40 19.11
N LEU A 72 -31.55 25.06 17.88
CA LEU A 72 -32.67 24.15 17.56
C LEU A 72 -34.07 24.60 18.01
N GLY A 73 -34.24 25.84 18.49
CA GLY A 73 -35.50 26.26 19.14
C GLY A 73 -35.79 25.55 20.48
N LYS A 74 -34.79 24.85 21.06
CA LYS A 74 -34.91 24.02 22.27
C LYS A 74 -34.31 24.65 23.54
N GLY A 75 -33.86 25.91 23.46
CA GLY A 75 -33.21 26.63 24.57
C GLY A 75 -31.69 26.51 24.55
N THR A 76 -31.02 26.87 25.64
CA THR A 76 -29.56 26.85 25.78
C THR A 76 -29.03 25.53 26.34
N GLU A 77 -29.89 24.61 26.76
CA GLU A 77 -29.51 23.31 27.30
C GLU A 77 -30.03 22.20 26.38
N LEU A 78 -29.12 21.42 25.80
CA LEU A 78 -29.44 20.22 25.03
C LEU A 78 -29.01 19.01 25.85
N LYS A 79 -29.73 17.90 25.73
CA LYS A 79 -29.39 16.68 26.45
C LYS A 79 -29.23 15.51 25.50
N PHE A 80 -28.21 14.68 25.74
CA PHE A 80 -27.83 13.57 24.88
C PHE A 80 -27.88 12.25 25.63
N GLY A 81 -28.54 11.26 25.04
CA GLY A 81 -28.83 9.95 25.65
C GLY A 81 -27.62 9.02 25.69
N ALA A 82 -27.88 7.71 25.73
CA ALA A 82 -26.84 6.70 25.66
C ALA A 82 -26.09 6.75 24.32
N GLY A 83 -24.79 6.45 24.35
CA GLY A 83 -23.94 6.46 23.17
C GLY A 83 -23.90 5.12 22.45
N THR A 84 -23.75 5.19 21.13
CA THR A 84 -23.52 4.07 20.23
C THR A 84 -22.09 4.13 19.71
N ASP A 85 -21.32 3.04 19.84
CA ASP A 85 -19.98 2.93 19.28
C ASP A 85 -20.06 2.84 17.75
N LEU A 86 -19.37 3.74 17.05
CA LEU A 86 -19.39 3.81 15.59
C LEU A 86 -18.65 2.65 14.91
N LYS A 87 -17.80 1.90 15.63
CA LYS A 87 -17.18 0.67 15.08
C LYS A 87 -18.15 -0.52 15.08
N GLU A 88 -19.12 -0.51 15.97
CA GLU A 88 -20.10 -1.59 16.13
C GLU A 88 -21.47 -1.24 15.53
N ALA A 89 -21.71 0.04 15.23
CA ALA A 89 -22.92 0.52 14.61
C ALA A 89 -23.08 -0.04 13.19
N SER A 90 -24.30 -0.49 12.85
CA SER A 90 -24.63 -1.05 11.53
C SER A 90 -25.42 -0.08 10.65
N GLY A 91 -25.50 1.20 11.00
CA GLY A 91 -26.34 2.19 10.31
C GLY A 91 -25.81 3.62 10.45
N PRO A 92 -26.31 4.54 9.61
CA PRO A 92 -25.79 5.91 9.52
C PRO A 92 -26.02 6.71 10.80
N ILE A 93 -25.17 7.70 11.05
CA ILE A 93 -25.27 8.55 12.25
C ILE A 93 -26.51 9.46 12.21
N ILE A 94 -26.91 9.88 11.00
CA ILE A 94 -28.19 10.55 10.72
C ILE A 94 -29.07 9.56 9.95
N ASP A 95 -30.19 9.20 10.56
CA ASP A 95 -31.14 8.19 10.08
C ASP A 95 -32.59 8.59 10.40
N ASP A 96 -32.86 9.90 10.53
CA ASP A 96 -34.19 10.41 10.89
C ASP A 96 -35.26 9.96 9.88
N ALA A 97 -36.27 9.25 10.38
CA ALA A 97 -37.32 8.65 9.56
C ALA A 97 -38.32 9.67 8.99
N LEU A 98 -38.41 10.86 9.59
CA LEU A 98 -39.37 11.90 9.21
C LEU A 98 -38.69 13.27 9.22
N TRP A 99 -38.75 13.93 8.07
CA TRP A 99 -38.23 15.29 7.86
C TRP A 99 -39.39 16.25 7.67
N GLU A 100 -39.41 17.30 8.49
CA GLU A 100 -40.45 18.32 8.48
C GLU A 100 -39.81 19.72 8.44
N PRO A 101 -40.27 20.64 7.57
CA PRO A 101 -39.76 22.00 7.50
C PRO A 101 -39.77 22.69 8.88
N GLY A 102 -38.63 23.27 9.27
CA GLY A 102 -38.45 23.94 10.56
C GLY A 102 -38.11 23.02 11.73
N ILE A 103 -38.16 21.69 11.56
CA ILE A 103 -37.71 20.75 12.59
C ILE A 103 -36.21 20.54 12.48
N SER A 104 -35.57 20.47 13.64
CA SER A 104 -34.12 20.35 13.77
C SER A 104 -33.73 19.37 14.88
N ASN A 105 -32.58 18.74 14.69
CA ASN A 105 -32.03 17.68 15.52
C ASN A 105 -30.51 17.84 15.67
N ALA A 106 -29.91 17.05 16.57
CA ALA A 106 -28.47 17.04 16.76
C ALA A 106 -27.95 15.67 17.22
N LYS A 107 -26.68 15.42 16.93
CA LYS A 107 -25.91 14.29 17.45
C LYS A 107 -24.67 14.82 18.16
N LEU A 108 -24.35 14.26 19.33
CA LEU A 108 -23.09 14.53 20.02
C LEU A 108 -22.11 13.42 19.70
N LEU A 109 -21.02 13.77 19.02
CA LEU A 109 -19.93 12.87 18.69
C LEU A 109 -18.82 13.05 19.72
N THR A 110 -18.44 11.97 20.39
CA THR A 110 -17.27 11.92 21.27
C THR A 110 -16.21 11.04 20.64
N VAL A 111 -15.03 11.62 20.40
CA VAL A 111 -13.86 10.93 19.86
C VAL A 111 -12.83 10.80 20.97
N SER A 112 -12.36 9.58 21.25
CA SER A 112 -11.48 9.29 22.38
C SER A 112 -10.26 8.46 21.97
N SER A 113 -9.13 8.79 22.58
CA SER A 113 -7.86 8.07 22.47
C SER A 113 -7.66 7.14 23.66
N GLY A 114 -7.23 5.89 23.41
CA GLY A 114 -6.91 4.94 24.48
C GLY A 114 -5.72 5.41 25.34
N GLU A 115 -5.69 5.05 26.63
CA GLU A 115 -4.62 5.46 27.56
C GLU A 115 -3.22 4.98 27.13
N SER A 116 -3.14 3.85 26.43
CA SER A 116 -1.90 3.29 25.89
C SER A 116 -1.62 3.68 24.44
N SER A 117 -2.44 4.57 23.85
CA SER A 117 -2.25 5.06 22.49
C SER A 117 -1.00 5.94 22.38
N LEU A 118 -0.53 6.20 21.17
CA LEU A 118 0.29 7.37 20.87
C LEU A 118 -0.61 8.60 20.70
N SER A 119 -0.05 9.80 20.90
CA SER A 119 -0.73 11.03 20.47
C SER A 119 -1.06 10.92 18.99
N MET A 120 -2.27 11.32 18.62
CA MET A 120 -2.80 11.16 17.27
C MET A 120 -3.40 12.45 16.75
N LYS A 121 -3.21 12.70 15.47
CA LYS A 121 -3.82 13.77 14.69
C LYS A 121 -5.00 13.14 13.97
N VAL A 122 -6.20 13.66 14.21
CA VAL A 122 -7.46 13.08 13.76
C VAL A 122 -8.13 14.04 12.78
N LYS A 123 -8.64 13.48 11.68
CA LYS A 123 -9.45 14.15 10.68
C LYS A 123 -10.83 13.48 10.57
N LEU A 124 -11.87 14.31 10.45
CA LEU A 124 -13.25 13.88 10.24
C LEU A 124 -13.55 13.81 8.73
N SER A 125 -14.22 12.76 8.29
CA SER A 125 -14.77 12.63 6.94
C SER A 125 -16.27 12.35 7.03
N LEU A 126 -17.06 12.97 6.16
CA LEU A 126 -18.52 12.89 6.16
C LEU A 126 -19.00 12.38 4.81
N THR A 127 -20.00 11.50 4.83
CA THR A 127 -20.70 11.06 3.61
C THR A 127 -22.21 11.17 3.79
N ALA A 128 -22.94 11.38 2.71
CA ALA A 128 -24.39 11.43 2.74
C ALA A 128 -25.02 10.77 1.52
N GLN A 129 -26.27 10.33 1.68
CA GLN A 129 -27.12 9.78 0.63
C GLN A 129 -28.55 10.31 0.78
N GLY A 130 -29.29 10.36 -0.33
CA GLY A 130 -30.67 10.83 -0.38
C GLY A 130 -30.83 12.18 -1.06
N ASP A 131 -32.08 12.64 -1.17
CA ASP A 131 -32.48 13.75 -2.05
C ASP A 131 -32.83 15.04 -1.28
N LEU A 132 -32.54 15.11 0.03
CA LEU A 132 -32.85 16.28 0.86
C LEU A 132 -31.66 17.23 1.06
N THR A 133 -30.46 16.97 0.53
CA THR A 133 -29.27 17.82 0.77
C THR A 133 -29.53 19.31 0.57
N ASP A 134 -30.30 19.66 -0.46
CA ASP A 134 -30.64 21.05 -0.82
C ASP A 134 -31.76 21.65 0.05
N ALA A 135 -32.53 20.81 0.74
CA ALA A 135 -33.61 21.20 1.65
C ALA A 135 -33.14 21.31 3.10
N LEU A 136 -31.97 20.74 3.42
CA LEU A 136 -31.41 20.70 4.78
C LEU A 136 -30.36 21.78 4.99
N TRP A 137 -30.15 22.14 6.25
CA TRP A 137 -29.02 22.93 6.73
C TRP A 137 -28.29 22.16 7.81
N PHE A 138 -27.00 22.42 7.94
CA PHE A 138 -26.11 21.71 8.86
C PHE A 138 -25.15 22.68 9.55
N ASP A 139 -24.59 22.26 10.68
CA ASP A 139 -23.38 22.86 11.24
C ASP A 139 -22.68 21.88 12.19
N PHE A 140 -21.41 22.14 12.45
CA PHE A 140 -20.58 21.31 13.33
C PHE A 140 -19.81 22.19 14.30
N VAL A 141 -20.07 22.03 15.60
CA VAL A 141 -19.49 22.88 16.64
C VAL A 141 -18.80 22.08 17.73
N ARG A 142 -17.65 22.56 18.20
CA ARG A 142 -16.88 21.89 19.25
C ARG A 142 -17.53 22.07 20.61
N VAL A 143 -17.47 21.03 21.43
CA VAL A 143 -17.94 21.01 22.82
C VAL A 143 -16.75 20.76 23.74
N GLU A 144 -16.57 21.63 24.74
CA GLU A 144 -15.54 21.50 25.76
C GLU A 144 -16.16 21.70 27.15
N GLY A 145 -15.86 20.80 28.09
CA GLY A 145 -16.39 20.89 29.44
C GLY A 145 -17.93 20.88 29.52
N GLY A 146 -18.60 20.28 28.54
CA GLY A 146 -20.06 20.27 28.43
C GLY A 146 -20.66 21.59 27.91
N ALA A 147 -19.87 22.46 27.28
CA ALA A 147 -20.36 23.68 26.66
C ALA A 147 -19.86 23.84 25.22
N VAL A 148 -20.70 24.39 24.34
CA VAL A 148 -20.33 24.71 22.94
C VAL A 148 -19.37 25.89 22.94
N THR A 149 -18.21 25.76 22.30
CA THR A 149 -17.15 26.79 22.29
C THR A 149 -17.15 27.69 21.04
N GLY A 150 -18.08 27.45 20.11
CA GLY A 150 -18.25 28.23 18.87
C GLY A 150 -19.63 28.87 18.73
N ARG A 151 -19.80 29.64 17.65
CA ARG A 151 -21.11 30.12 17.23
C ARG A 151 -21.69 29.16 16.20
N PHE A 152 -22.95 28.81 16.39
CA PHE A 152 -23.72 28.09 15.39
C PHE A 152 -23.94 28.97 14.15
N ASP A 153 -23.47 28.49 13.00
CA ASP A 153 -23.52 29.14 11.69
C ASP A 153 -23.97 28.13 10.62
N PRO A 154 -25.30 28.03 10.38
CA PRO A 154 -25.86 27.07 9.43
C PRO A 154 -25.23 27.21 8.05
N CYS A 155 -24.90 26.07 7.45
CA CYS A 155 -24.27 25.96 6.16
C CYS A 155 -24.90 24.84 5.32
N THR A 156 -24.60 24.81 4.04
CA THR A 156 -25.01 23.72 3.14
C THR A 156 -24.21 22.46 3.39
N TRP A 157 -24.60 21.34 2.79
CA TRP A 157 -23.83 20.09 2.89
C TRP A 157 -22.40 20.24 2.36
N ASP A 158 -22.21 20.86 1.19
CA ASP A 158 -20.88 21.06 0.60
C ASP A 158 -19.98 21.97 1.47
N GLU A 159 -20.57 22.99 2.09
CA GLU A 159 -19.86 23.85 3.04
C GLU A 159 -19.50 23.11 4.34
N LEU A 160 -20.37 22.20 4.79
CA LEU A 160 -20.09 21.32 5.92
C LEU A 160 -18.93 20.35 5.61
N LEU A 161 -18.89 19.77 4.40
CA LEU A 161 -17.78 18.93 3.95
C LEU A 161 -16.47 19.72 3.97
N ALA A 162 -16.46 20.95 3.45
CA ALA A 162 -15.28 21.80 3.48
C ALA A 162 -14.84 22.16 4.93
N LYS A 163 -15.81 22.41 5.83
CA LYS A 163 -15.53 22.64 7.27
C LYS A 163 -14.93 21.39 7.94
N ALA A 164 -15.48 20.21 7.66
CA ALA A 164 -14.98 18.94 8.19
C ALA A 164 -13.58 18.61 7.64
N ASP A 165 -13.35 18.84 6.35
CA ASP A 165 -12.06 18.61 5.71
C ASP A 165 -10.95 19.53 6.23
N ALA A 166 -11.31 20.77 6.58
CA ALA A 166 -10.38 21.72 7.19
C ALA A 166 -10.15 21.45 8.69
N MET A 167 -10.95 20.59 9.32
CA MET A 167 -10.86 20.31 10.75
C MET A 167 -9.88 19.18 11.03
N GLU A 168 -8.77 19.54 11.66
CA GLU A 168 -7.76 18.63 12.15
C GLU A 168 -7.47 18.94 13.62
N PHE A 169 -7.49 17.92 14.48
CA PHE A 169 -7.23 18.09 15.91
C PHE A 169 -6.36 16.97 16.46
N VAL A 170 -5.64 17.28 17.53
CA VAL A 170 -4.76 16.32 18.19
C VAL A 170 -5.42 15.77 19.45
N LEU A 171 -5.34 14.44 19.63
CA LEU A 171 -5.69 13.74 20.86
C LEU A 171 -4.43 13.11 21.44
N ASN A 172 -4.06 13.48 22.66
CA ASN A 172 -3.02 12.77 23.40
C ASN A 172 -3.58 11.47 24.01
N PRO A 173 -2.74 10.57 24.53
CA PRO A 173 -3.21 9.33 25.15
C PRO A 173 -4.15 9.62 26.32
N GLY A 174 -5.36 9.05 26.27
CA GLY A 174 -6.42 9.29 27.26
C GLY A 174 -7.25 10.56 27.05
N ASP A 175 -6.92 11.41 26.06
CA ASP A 175 -7.73 12.60 25.73
C ASP A 175 -9.02 12.21 24.99
N SER A 176 -10.00 13.10 25.08
CA SER A 176 -11.21 13.06 24.26
C SER A 176 -11.56 14.45 23.71
N ALA A 177 -12.18 14.45 22.53
CA ALA A 177 -12.76 15.63 21.90
C ALA A 177 -14.24 15.38 21.63
N GLN A 178 -15.06 16.41 21.86
CA GLN A 178 -16.49 16.34 21.63
C GLN A 178 -16.93 17.36 20.59
N PHE A 179 -17.86 16.96 19.75
CA PHE A 179 -18.43 17.78 18.69
C PHE A 179 -19.92 17.56 18.60
N MET A 180 -20.66 18.62 18.32
CA MET A 180 -22.08 18.57 18.11
C MET A 180 -22.38 18.84 16.64
N LEU A 181 -22.92 17.82 15.97
CA LEU A 181 -23.48 17.92 14.63
C LEU A 181 -24.94 18.36 14.76
N VAL A 182 -25.26 19.53 14.24
CA VAL A 182 -26.60 20.13 14.30
C VAL A 182 -27.15 20.20 12.89
N TYR A 183 -28.41 19.81 12.71
CA TYR A 183 -29.02 19.80 11.38
C TYR A 183 -30.53 20.00 11.45
N GLY A 184 -31.12 20.43 10.34
CA GLY A 184 -32.56 20.62 10.25
C GLY A 184 -33.03 20.90 8.84
N MET A 185 -34.34 20.88 8.63
CA MET A 185 -34.95 21.19 7.34
C MET A 185 -35.33 22.67 7.27
N ASN A 186 -35.02 23.32 6.14
CA ASN A 186 -35.37 24.72 5.92
C ASN A 186 -36.89 24.91 5.94
N GLU A 187 -37.38 25.97 6.62
CA GLU A 187 -38.82 26.30 6.65
C GLU A 187 -39.41 26.56 5.26
N ALA A 188 -38.57 26.97 4.31
CA ALA A 188 -38.96 27.23 2.93
C ALA A 188 -39.01 25.98 2.04
N ALA A 189 -38.64 24.80 2.55
CA ALA A 189 -38.63 23.57 1.76
C ALA A 189 -40.05 23.20 1.28
N GLY A 190 -40.20 23.02 -0.04
CA GLY A 190 -41.48 22.77 -0.67
C GLY A 190 -41.89 21.29 -0.73
N ASN A 191 -43.06 21.04 -1.30
CA ASN A 191 -43.64 19.70 -1.43
C ASN A 191 -42.82 18.75 -2.32
N GLU A 192 -41.90 19.27 -3.12
CA GLU A 192 -40.97 18.50 -3.94
C GLU A 192 -40.08 17.54 -3.12
N PHE A 193 -39.88 17.84 -1.83
CA PHE A 193 -39.12 17.01 -0.89
C PHE A 193 -40.00 16.08 -0.05
N GLN A 194 -41.30 15.99 -0.35
CA GLN A 194 -42.21 15.17 0.44
C GLN A 194 -41.93 13.67 0.22
N GLY A 195 -41.60 12.96 1.29
CA GLY A 195 -41.39 11.51 1.26
C GLY A 195 -40.02 11.07 0.75
N THR A 196 -39.09 12.01 0.55
CA THR A 196 -37.68 11.71 0.32
C THR A 196 -36.97 11.48 1.66
N SER A 197 -35.75 10.94 1.60
CA SER A 197 -34.93 10.62 2.76
C SER A 197 -33.57 11.29 2.68
N PHE A 198 -32.89 11.32 3.82
CA PHE A 198 -31.50 11.72 3.94
C PHE A 198 -30.85 10.93 5.04
N GLU A 199 -29.69 10.37 4.72
CA GLU A 199 -28.84 9.63 5.63
C GLU A 199 -27.42 10.17 5.52
N ALA A 200 -26.71 10.25 6.64
CA ALA A 200 -25.31 10.65 6.64
C ALA A 200 -24.50 9.80 7.62
N ASP A 201 -23.22 9.64 7.32
CA ASP A 201 -22.25 8.90 8.12
C ASP A 201 -20.98 9.71 8.38
N VAL A 202 -20.25 9.33 9.43
CA VAL A 202 -19.00 9.94 9.88
C VAL A 202 -17.91 8.89 9.92
N ALA A 203 -16.86 9.08 9.13
CA ALA A 203 -15.62 8.34 9.23
C ALA A 203 -14.55 9.20 9.93
N LEU A 204 -13.63 8.54 10.63
CA LEU A 204 -12.48 9.17 11.27
C LEU A 204 -11.20 8.53 10.76
N VAL A 205 -10.24 9.36 10.39
CA VAL A 205 -8.89 8.93 10.02
C VAL A 205 -7.92 9.56 11.00
N ALA A 206 -6.94 8.79 11.47
CA ALA A 206 -5.94 9.30 12.40
C ALA A 206 -4.54 8.83 12.02
N THR A 207 -3.56 9.73 12.18
CA THR A 207 -2.13 9.45 12.13
C THR A 207 -1.49 9.82 13.47
N GLN A 208 -0.24 9.42 13.73
CA GLN A 208 0.47 9.87 14.93
C GLN A 208 0.64 11.40 14.89
N ALA A 209 0.45 12.08 16.02
CA ALA A 209 0.70 13.51 16.13
C ALA A 209 2.14 13.78 16.56
N ALA A 210 2.74 14.78 15.92
CA ALA A 210 4.07 15.35 16.17
C ALA A 210 4.19 16.08 17.52
N VAL A 211 3.82 15.44 18.65
CA VAL A 211 3.79 16.09 19.98
C VAL A 211 4.87 15.59 20.94
N GLU A 212 5.66 14.59 20.55
CA GLU A 212 6.81 14.19 21.37
C GLU A 212 8.10 14.83 20.85
N ALA A 213 8.77 15.57 21.73
CA ALA A 213 10.16 15.93 21.51
C ALA A 213 11.00 14.66 21.55
N ASP A 214 11.76 14.40 20.49
CA ASP A 214 12.73 13.32 20.48
C ASP A 214 13.81 13.53 21.57
N GLY A 215 14.65 12.52 21.80
CA GLY A 215 15.78 12.61 22.72
C GLY A 215 16.83 13.67 22.37
N PHE A 216 16.61 14.47 21.31
CA PHE A 216 17.45 15.56 20.83
C PHE A 216 16.75 16.93 20.85
N GLY A 217 15.49 17.01 21.27
CA GLY A 217 14.74 18.25 21.41
C GLY A 217 14.14 18.80 20.11
N SER A 218 13.97 17.97 19.07
CA SER A 218 13.29 18.33 17.82
C SER A 218 11.82 17.88 17.85
N ALA A 219 10.92 18.75 17.38
CA ALA A 219 9.48 18.49 17.27
C ALA A 219 9.02 18.14 15.83
N ASP A 220 9.96 18.04 14.88
CA ASP A 220 9.66 18.06 13.45
C ASP A 220 10.05 16.76 12.70
N TYR A 221 10.22 15.63 13.38
CA TYR A 221 10.72 14.41 12.69
C TYR A 221 9.66 13.70 11.82
N ASP A 222 8.39 14.09 11.93
CA ASP A 222 7.22 13.54 11.25
C ASP A 222 6.29 14.63 10.68
N ALA A 223 6.77 15.88 10.59
CA ALA A 223 6.01 17.00 10.02
C ALA A 223 5.55 16.76 8.56
N ASP A 224 6.24 15.86 7.86
CA ASP A 224 5.99 15.47 6.46
C ASP A 224 5.39 14.05 6.33
N ALA A 225 4.84 13.46 7.40
CA ALA A 225 4.19 12.15 7.34
C ALA A 225 2.94 12.22 6.45
N ALA A 226 3.09 11.83 5.19
CA ALA A 226 2.00 11.77 4.22
C ALA A 226 0.94 10.75 4.66
N TYR A 227 -0.33 11.11 4.49
CA TYR A 227 -1.44 10.19 4.71
C TYR A 227 -1.37 9.03 3.70
N ALA A 228 -1.70 7.83 4.16
CA ALA A 228 -1.92 6.70 3.26
C ALA A 228 -3.06 7.02 2.28
N TRP A 229 -2.94 6.51 1.06
CA TRP A 229 -3.96 6.63 0.04
C TRP A 229 -5.28 5.99 0.50
N ASP A 230 -6.40 6.61 0.15
CA ASP A 230 -7.75 6.21 0.58
C ASP A 230 -8.38 5.11 -0.30
N GLY A 231 -7.68 4.66 -1.34
CA GLY A 231 -8.17 3.64 -2.27
C GLY A 231 -9.02 4.17 -3.42
N VAL A 232 -9.27 5.48 -3.49
CA VAL A 232 -10.23 6.06 -4.45
C VAL A 232 -9.70 7.34 -5.11
N THR A 233 -9.09 8.25 -4.36
CA THR A 233 -8.72 9.57 -4.84
C THR A 233 -7.64 9.49 -5.91
N THR A 234 -7.85 10.17 -7.04
CA THR A 234 -6.82 10.38 -8.07
C THR A 234 -6.49 11.87 -8.17
N THR A 235 -5.23 12.19 -8.43
CA THR A 235 -4.77 13.58 -8.59
C THR A 235 -3.97 13.68 -9.88
N GLU A 236 -4.40 14.54 -10.80
CA GLU A 236 -3.74 14.69 -12.10
C GLU A 236 -2.29 15.13 -11.95
N VAL A 237 -1.38 14.37 -12.60
CA VAL A 237 0.05 14.67 -12.62
C VAL A 237 0.43 15.21 -13.98
N VAL A 238 0.79 16.48 -14.03
CA VAL A 238 1.28 17.11 -15.25
C VAL A 238 2.81 16.93 -15.31
N PRO A 239 3.37 16.52 -16.46
CA PRO A 239 4.82 16.38 -16.58
C PRO A 239 5.51 17.75 -16.52
N ASP A 240 6.74 17.77 -16.03
CA ASP A 240 7.55 19.00 -15.96
C ASP A 240 8.06 19.46 -17.35
N GLU A 241 8.86 20.54 -17.37
CA GLU A 241 9.47 21.07 -18.60
C GLU A 241 10.36 20.06 -19.35
N ASN A 242 10.83 19.01 -18.66
CA ASN A 242 11.63 17.93 -19.23
C ASN A 242 10.77 16.72 -19.65
N GLY A 243 9.45 16.77 -19.45
CA GLY A 243 8.53 15.67 -19.73
C GLY A 243 8.48 14.59 -18.65
N VAL A 244 8.89 14.90 -17.41
CA VAL A 244 8.93 13.96 -16.28
C VAL A 244 7.70 14.12 -15.39
N TYR A 245 6.97 13.03 -15.18
CA TYR A 245 5.88 12.95 -14.21
C TYR A 245 6.46 12.70 -12.82
N ARG A 246 6.17 13.59 -11.86
CA ARG A 246 6.68 13.48 -10.50
C ARG A 246 5.58 13.12 -9.53
N ILE A 247 5.81 12.04 -8.78
CA ILE A 247 4.81 11.39 -7.94
C ILE A 247 5.23 11.54 -6.49
N SER A 248 4.35 12.09 -5.65
CA SER A 248 4.63 12.26 -4.21
C SER A 248 3.61 11.52 -3.34
N THR A 249 2.47 11.12 -3.89
CA THR A 249 1.36 10.53 -3.14
C THR A 249 0.77 9.30 -3.85
N GLY A 250 -0.05 8.53 -3.13
CA GLY A 250 -0.77 7.42 -3.74
C GLY A 250 -1.86 7.86 -4.71
N SER A 251 -2.44 9.05 -4.55
CA SER A 251 -3.41 9.59 -5.51
C SER A 251 -2.76 10.01 -6.83
N ASP A 252 -1.54 10.55 -6.80
CA ASP A 252 -0.72 10.79 -7.99
C ASP A 252 -0.45 9.48 -8.73
N LEU A 253 -0.06 8.43 -8.00
CA LEU A 253 0.26 7.12 -8.58
C LEU A 253 -1.00 6.44 -9.14
N ALA A 254 -2.14 6.53 -8.45
CA ALA A 254 -3.43 6.03 -8.92
C ALA A 254 -3.87 6.75 -10.20
N TRP A 255 -3.61 8.06 -10.30
CA TRP A 255 -3.85 8.78 -11.54
C TRP A 255 -2.95 8.30 -12.68
N ILE A 256 -1.67 8.00 -12.43
CA ILE A 256 -0.79 7.37 -13.45
C ILE A 256 -1.37 6.05 -13.95
N ALA A 257 -1.88 5.21 -13.06
CA ALA A 257 -2.52 3.95 -13.45
C ALA A 257 -3.70 4.18 -14.40
N GLN A 258 -4.55 5.15 -14.08
CA GLN A 258 -5.66 5.57 -14.95
C GLN A 258 -5.16 6.13 -16.28
N ALA A 259 -4.16 7.00 -16.26
CA ALA A 259 -3.63 7.64 -17.45
C ALA A 259 -2.99 6.64 -18.44
N VAL A 260 -2.36 5.57 -17.94
CA VAL A 260 -1.89 4.45 -18.76
C VAL A 260 -3.06 3.65 -19.33
N ALA A 261 -4.08 3.35 -18.51
CA ALA A 261 -5.27 2.64 -18.97
C ALA A 261 -6.00 3.41 -20.09
N ASP A 262 -6.05 4.74 -20.00
CA ASP A 262 -6.70 5.62 -20.95
C ASP A 262 -5.80 6.03 -22.14
N ASP A 263 -4.53 5.62 -22.17
CA ASP A 263 -3.51 6.02 -23.16
C ASP A 263 -3.37 7.56 -23.30
N THR A 264 -3.32 8.26 -22.17
CA THR A 264 -3.29 9.73 -22.12
C THR A 264 -1.93 10.32 -21.72
N LEU A 265 -0.96 9.50 -21.33
CA LEU A 265 0.38 9.97 -20.97
C LEU A 265 1.13 10.54 -22.18
N GLN A 266 1.63 11.76 -22.02
CA GLN A 266 2.45 12.46 -23.00
C GLN A 266 3.90 11.95 -22.96
N LYS A 267 4.45 11.68 -24.15
CA LYS A 267 5.87 11.33 -24.33
C LYS A 267 6.76 12.56 -24.12
N GLY A 268 8.00 12.32 -23.68
CA GLY A 268 8.97 13.37 -23.44
C GLY A 268 9.47 14.07 -24.72
N PRO A 269 10.24 15.16 -24.57
CA PRO A 269 10.80 15.91 -25.69
C PRO A 269 11.59 15.02 -26.66
N SER A 270 11.53 15.36 -27.95
CA SER A 270 12.29 14.66 -29.01
C SER A 270 11.99 13.16 -29.14
N GLY A 271 10.80 12.72 -28.72
CA GLY A 271 10.38 11.32 -28.81
C GLY A 271 10.94 10.41 -27.72
N ALA A 272 11.47 11.00 -26.63
CA ALA A 272 11.80 10.24 -25.43
C ALA A 272 10.55 9.52 -24.90
N GLY A 273 10.74 8.30 -24.36
CA GLY A 273 9.66 7.57 -23.69
C GLY A 273 9.09 8.32 -22.48
N ILE A 274 8.00 7.81 -21.92
CA ILE A 274 7.44 8.35 -20.68
C ILE A 274 8.47 8.18 -19.56
N ALA A 275 8.63 9.20 -18.70
CA ALA A 275 9.52 9.16 -17.54
C ALA A 275 8.74 9.53 -16.28
N ILE A 276 8.75 8.63 -15.29
CA ILE A 276 8.06 8.79 -14.01
C ILE A 276 9.08 8.69 -12.89
N GLU A 277 9.07 9.63 -11.96
CA GLU A 277 9.96 9.67 -10.80
C GLU A 277 9.18 9.81 -9.50
N LEU A 278 9.49 8.97 -8.51
CA LEU A 278 9.02 9.22 -7.14
C LEU A 278 9.83 10.35 -6.50
N GLN A 279 9.15 11.21 -5.73
CA GLN A 279 9.78 12.27 -4.93
C GLN A 279 9.67 12.02 -3.42
N ALA A 280 8.81 11.08 -3.04
CA ALA A 280 8.57 10.67 -1.67
C ALA A 280 8.18 9.18 -1.66
N ASP A 281 8.21 8.58 -0.48
CA ASP A 281 7.59 7.28 -0.31
C ASP A 281 6.07 7.39 -0.45
N VAL A 282 5.45 6.38 -1.06
CA VAL A 282 4.03 6.32 -1.34
C VAL A 282 3.40 5.20 -0.52
N ASP A 283 2.45 5.50 0.34
CA ASP A 283 1.67 4.51 1.08
C ASP A 283 0.30 4.30 0.43
N LEU A 284 0.02 3.09 -0.05
CA LEU A 284 -1.26 2.72 -0.68
C LEU A 284 -2.33 2.26 0.31
N GLY A 285 -2.03 2.27 1.61
CA GLY A 285 -2.98 2.03 2.70
C GLY A 285 -3.52 0.61 2.80
N GLY A 286 -3.01 -0.35 2.00
CA GLY A 286 -3.58 -1.69 1.89
C GLY A 286 -4.91 -1.72 1.14
N ASN A 287 -5.25 -0.62 0.46
CA ASN A 287 -6.48 -0.53 -0.33
C ASN A 287 -6.33 -1.26 -1.65
N ALA A 288 -7.47 -1.62 -2.26
CA ALA A 288 -7.49 -2.32 -3.54
C ALA A 288 -6.84 -1.47 -4.64
N TRP A 289 -5.69 -1.93 -5.11
CA TRP A 289 -4.91 -1.30 -6.17
C TRP A 289 -5.38 -1.74 -7.55
N THR A 290 -5.53 -0.78 -8.47
CA THR A 290 -5.64 -1.05 -9.90
C THR A 290 -4.24 -1.03 -10.51
N PRO A 291 -3.72 -2.16 -11.02
CA PRO A 291 -2.40 -2.23 -11.61
C PRO A 291 -2.19 -1.21 -12.73
N ILE A 292 -0.98 -0.65 -12.81
CA ILE A 292 -0.58 0.24 -13.91
C ILE A 292 -0.41 -0.62 -15.17
N GLY A 293 -1.27 -0.40 -16.15
CA GLY A 293 -1.30 -1.20 -17.38
C GLY A 293 -2.12 -2.48 -17.25
N GLY A 294 -2.78 -2.83 -18.36
CA GLY A 294 -3.70 -3.96 -18.50
C GLY A 294 -3.80 -4.30 -19.98
N ASP A 295 -4.87 -3.88 -20.66
CA ASP A 295 -4.94 -3.97 -22.13
C ASP A 295 -3.95 -3.00 -22.80
N ASN A 296 -3.73 -1.83 -22.20
CA ASN A 296 -2.66 -0.89 -22.58
C ASN A 296 -1.44 -1.12 -21.69
N ALA A 297 -0.24 -1.17 -22.29
CA ALA A 297 1.01 -1.36 -21.57
C ALA A 297 1.53 -0.05 -21.00
N PHE A 298 2.16 -0.11 -19.82
CA PHE A 298 3.13 0.92 -19.46
C PHE A 298 4.37 0.80 -20.35
N THR A 299 4.79 1.91 -20.97
CA THR A 299 6.03 1.99 -21.75
C THR A 299 6.86 3.18 -21.25
N GLY A 300 8.18 3.02 -21.12
CA GLY A 300 9.07 4.07 -20.64
C GLY A 300 9.85 3.72 -19.37
N THR A 301 10.16 4.71 -18.54
CA THR A 301 10.97 4.56 -17.33
C THR A 301 10.19 4.94 -16.08
N PHE A 302 10.22 4.08 -15.07
CA PHE A 302 9.80 4.38 -13.71
C PHE A 302 11.01 4.31 -12.77
N ASP A 303 11.41 5.45 -12.21
CA ASP A 303 12.54 5.57 -11.29
C ASP A 303 12.02 5.91 -9.90
N GLY A 304 12.10 4.95 -8.98
CA GLY A 304 11.71 5.15 -7.59
C GLY A 304 12.63 6.10 -6.84
N LYS A 305 13.79 6.48 -7.38
CA LYS A 305 14.78 7.38 -6.73
C LYS A 305 15.19 6.94 -5.31
N GLY A 306 15.04 5.66 -4.98
CA GLY A 306 15.31 5.09 -3.65
C GLY A 306 14.10 5.11 -2.70
N HIS A 307 12.95 5.62 -3.14
CA HIS A 307 11.71 5.65 -2.37
C HIS A 307 10.99 4.30 -2.37
N ALA A 308 10.10 4.14 -1.38
CA ALA A 308 9.28 2.97 -1.20
C ALA A 308 7.84 3.17 -1.65
N ILE A 309 7.23 2.12 -2.19
CA ILE A 309 5.77 1.95 -2.27
C ILE A 309 5.37 0.96 -1.19
N ARG A 310 4.48 1.37 -0.30
CA ARG A 310 4.05 0.60 0.88
C ARG A 310 2.62 0.09 0.74
N ASN A 311 2.34 -1.03 1.38
CA ASN A 311 0.99 -1.56 1.57
C ASN A 311 0.24 -1.76 0.24
N LEU A 312 0.96 -2.23 -0.79
CA LEU A 312 0.41 -2.54 -2.10
C LEU A 312 -0.48 -3.79 -2.01
N ALA A 313 -1.79 -3.64 -2.18
CA ALA A 313 -2.74 -4.75 -2.14
C ALA A 313 -3.55 -4.85 -3.44
N ALA A 314 -3.54 -6.01 -4.11
CA ALA A 314 -4.33 -6.20 -5.33
C ALA A 314 -4.77 -7.66 -5.48
N SER A 315 -6.02 -7.86 -5.91
CA SER A 315 -6.57 -9.19 -6.18
C SER A 315 -7.08 -9.39 -7.61
N SER A 316 -6.97 -8.36 -8.45
CA SER A 316 -7.43 -8.33 -9.84
C SER A 316 -6.78 -7.17 -10.60
N ASN A 317 -6.90 -7.17 -11.93
CA ASN A 317 -6.53 -6.06 -12.81
C ASN A 317 -7.73 -5.60 -13.63
N PRO A 318 -8.56 -4.66 -13.15
CA PRO A 318 -9.77 -4.24 -13.87
C PRO A 318 -9.47 -3.52 -15.20
N SER A 319 -8.24 -3.05 -15.43
CA SER A 319 -7.80 -2.41 -16.68
C SER A 319 -7.45 -3.42 -17.79
N SER A 320 -7.63 -4.72 -17.53
CA SER A 320 -7.36 -5.82 -18.47
C SER A 320 -8.66 -6.53 -18.86
N SER A 321 -8.76 -6.91 -20.13
CA SER A 321 -9.80 -7.80 -20.66
C SER A 321 -9.81 -9.19 -19.99
N ASP A 322 -8.69 -9.61 -19.38
CA ASP A 322 -8.64 -10.71 -18.43
C ASP A 322 -8.19 -10.22 -17.05
N PRO A 323 -9.13 -9.79 -16.17
CA PRO A 323 -8.80 -9.13 -14.91
C PRO A 323 -8.18 -10.06 -13.86
N THR A 324 -7.97 -11.32 -14.21
CA THR A 324 -7.33 -12.32 -13.36
C THR A 324 -5.83 -12.44 -13.63
N ARG A 325 -5.33 -11.69 -14.63
CA ARG A 325 -3.93 -11.61 -15.03
C ARG A 325 -3.29 -10.30 -14.59
N GLY A 326 -1.97 -10.28 -14.47
CA GLY A 326 -1.22 -9.03 -14.31
C GLY A 326 -1.55 -8.33 -13.00
N VAL A 327 -1.55 -9.07 -11.90
CA VAL A 327 -1.78 -8.53 -10.54
C VAL A 327 -0.42 -8.18 -9.95
N ALA A 328 -0.08 -6.90 -9.99
CA ALA A 328 1.20 -6.33 -9.57
C ALA A 328 1.09 -4.79 -9.43
N LEU A 329 2.19 -4.10 -9.11
CA LEU A 329 2.25 -2.64 -9.26
C LEU A 329 1.98 -2.23 -10.71
N PHE A 330 2.70 -2.83 -11.66
CA PHE A 330 2.48 -2.73 -13.09
C PHE A 330 1.85 -4.02 -13.62
N GLY A 331 0.59 -3.97 -14.03
CA GLY A 331 -0.11 -5.15 -14.53
C GLY A 331 0.40 -5.62 -15.88
N TYR A 332 0.71 -4.67 -16.77
CA TYR A 332 1.36 -4.94 -18.05
C TYR A 332 2.38 -3.85 -18.40
N ALA A 333 3.62 -4.25 -18.70
CA ALA A 333 4.69 -3.34 -19.11
C ALA A 333 5.37 -3.82 -20.41
N GLU A 334 5.74 -2.89 -21.27
CA GLU A 334 6.39 -3.16 -22.55
C GLU A 334 7.50 -2.12 -22.81
N ASN A 335 8.66 -2.55 -23.31
CA ASN A 335 9.78 -1.65 -23.58
C ASN A 335 10.10 -0.74 -22.37
N ALA A 336 10.12 -1.33 -21.17
CA ALA A 336 10.08 -0.60 -19.91
C ALA A 336 11.34 -0.80 -19.04
N ALA A 337 11.73 0.26 -18.33
CA ALA A 337 12.78 0.23 -17.33
C ALA A 337 12.23 0.65 -15.97
N ILE A 338 12.38 -0.19 -14.95
CA ILE A 338 11.91 0.08 -13.59
C ILE A 338 13.11 -0.01 -12.66
N LYS A 339 13.39 1.04 -11.89
CA LYS A 339 14.62 1.11 -11.10
C LYS A 339 14.50 1.84 -9.78
N ASN A 340 15.44 1.58 -8.88
CA ASN A 340 15.62 2.27 -7.59
C ASN A 340 14.35 2.30 -6.74
N LEU A 341 13.67 1.16 -6.60
CA LEU A 341 12.36 1.08 -6.00
C LEU A 341 12.32 0.01 -4.91
N ARG A 342 11.70 0.36 -3.78
CA ARG A 342 11.41 -0.58 -2.69
C ARG A 342 9.91 -0.85 -2.64
N ILE A 343 9.50 -2.11 -2.55
CA ILE A 343 8.11 -2.50 -2.26
C ILE A 343 8.06 -3.04 -0.84
N GLU A 344 7.31 -2.39 0.04
CA GLU A 344 7.18 -2.77 1.45
C GLU A 344 5.76 -3.25 1.74
N ASN A 345 5.64 -4.44 2.33
CA ASN A 345 4.37 -5.03 2.75
C ASN A 345 3.34 -5.18 1.62
N CYS A 346 3.67 -5.91 0.55
CA CYS A 346 2.68 -6.23 -0.49
C CYS A 346 1.77 -7.41 -0.11
N ASP A 347 0.52 -7.38 -0.55
CA ASP A 347 -0.44 -8.49 -0.48
C ASP A 347 -1.14 -8.67 -1.83
N LEU A 348 -0.62 -9.60 -2.63
CA LEU A 348 -0.97 -9.73 -4.03
C LEU A 348 -1.51 -11.12 -4.30
N GLN A 349 -2.73 -11.18 -4.85
CA GLN A 349 -3.41 -12.44 -5.11
C GLN A 349 -4.07 -12.45 -6.49
N GLY A 350 -3.48 -13.13 -7.47
CA GLY A 350 -4.05 -13.27 -8.81
C GLY A 350 -4.29 -14.72 -9.23
N ARG A 351 -4.69 -14.90 -10.49
CA ARG A 351 -4.64 -16.20 -11.15
C ARG A 351 -3.30 -16.41 -11.83
N TYR A 352 -2.81 -15.43 -12.60
CA TYR A 352 -1.69 -15.62 -13.53
C TYR A 352 -0.87 -14.34 -13.67
N ALA A 353 0.45 -14.46 -13.82
CA ALA A 353 1.35 -13.32 -13.92
C ALA A 353 1.22 -12.38 -12.70
N THR A 354 1.33 -12.95 -11.49
CA THR A 354 1.29 -12.19 -10.22
C THR A 354 2.71 -11.91 -9.73
N SER A 355 3.01 -10.68 -9.32
CA SER A 355 4.33 -10.29 -8.80
C SER A 355 4.29 -8.94 -8.10
N ALA A 356 5.33 -8.55 -7.36
CA ALA A 356 5.34 -7.23 -6.73
C ALA A 356 5.45 -6.07 -7.74
N VAL A 357 6.26 -6.24 -8.80
CA VAL A 357 6.65 -5.12 -9.67
C VAL A 357 5.94 -5.19 -11.03
N VAL A 358 6.24 -6.17 -11.88
CA VAL A 358 5.59 -6.33 -13.20
C VAL A 358 4.91 -7.67 -13.31
N GLY A 359 3.60 -7.65 -13.50
CA GLY A 359 2.79 -8.85 -13.66
C GLY A 359 3.12 -9.53 -14.98
N ASP A 360 2.63 -8.97 -16.09
CA ASP A 360 2.91 -9.40 -17.46
C ASP A 360 3.87 -8.41 -18.15
N GLY A 361 4.77 -8.91 -18.99
CA GLY A 361 5.89 -8.11 -19.49
C GLY A 361 6.35 -8.48 -20.89
N CYS A 362 6.38 -7.49 -21.79
CA CYS A 362 6.95 -7.63 -23.14
C CYS A 362 8.33 -6.95 -23.22
N ALA A 363 9.36 -7.73 -23.55
CA ALA A 363 10.74 -7.28 -23.64
C ALA A 363 10.96 -6.29 -24.81
N PRO A 364 11.97 -5.41 -24.72
CA PRO A 364 12.96 -5.25 -23.65
C PRO A 364 12.40 -4.80 -22.31
N LEU A 365 12.88 -5.43 -21.23
CA LEU A 365 12.57 -5.06 -19.85
C LEU A 365 13.87 -4.96 -19.03
N ALA A 366 13.98 -3.92 -18.22
CA ALA A 366 15.10 -3.73 -17.32
C ALA A 366 14.61 -3.45 -15.89
N PHE A 367 15.13 -4.22 -14.93
CA PHE A 367 14.91 -4.06 -13.50
C PHE A 367 16.26 -3.81 -12.83
N GLU A 368 16.41 -2.66 -12.17
CA GLU A 368 17.67 -2.25 -11.55
C GLU A 368 17.44 -1.75 -10.11
N ASN A 369 18.19 -2.25 -9.13
CA ASN A 369 18.09 -1.79 -7.73
C ASN A 369 16.65 -1.88 -7.19
N ILE A 370 16.02 -3.04 -7.36
CA ILE A 370 14.66 -3.34 -6.88
C ILE A 370 14.77 -4.16 -5.60
N GLU A 371 14.06 -3.76 -4.54
CA GLU A 371 13.92 -4.58 -3.33
C GLU A 371 12.45 -4.76 -2.97
N VAL A 372 11.96 -6.00 -3.04
CA VAL A 372 10.70 -6.39 -2.39
C VAL A 372 11.04 -6.77 -0.95
N VAL A 373 10.74 -5.87 -0.02
CA VAL A 373 11.20 -5.92 1.37
C VAL A 373 10.40 -6.93 2.21
N SER A 374 9.10 -7.01 1.97
CA SER A 374 8.19 -7.92 2.64
C SER A 374 6.87 -8.04 1.89
N GLY A 375 6.16 -9.14 2.11
CA GLY A 375 4.82 -9.33 1.58
C GLY A 375 4.53 -10.78 1.18
N SER A 376 3.38 -10.96 0.56
CA SER A 376 2.87 -12.23 0.06
C SER A 376 2.41 -12.07 -1.39
N ILE A 377 2.89 -12.96 -2.26
CA ILE A 377 2.59 -12.99 -3.68
C ILE A 377 2.00 -14.36 -4.00
N MET A 378 0.73 -14.38 -4.42
CA MET A 378 -0.03 -15.61 -4.61
C MET A 378 -0.67 -15.69 -5.98
N SER A 379 -0.39 -16.76 -6.74
CA SER A 379 -1.23 -17.16 -7.88
C SER A 379 -2.02 -18.41 -7.54
N ASN A 380 -3.22 -18.22 -6.99
CA ASN A 380 -4.05 -19.31 -6.45
C ASN A 380 -5.55 -19.17 -6.77
N GLN A 381 -5.96 -18.18 -7.56
CA GLN A 381 -7.36 -18.00 -7.94
C GLN A 381 -7.73 -18.84 -9.17
N ASP A 382 -8.60 -19.83 -8.99
CA ASP A 382 -9.16 -20.59 -10.12
C ASP A 382 -10.33 -19.86 -10.77
N VAL A 383 -10.30 -19.71 -12.11
CA VAL A 383 -11.36 -19.02 -12.86
C VAL A 383 -11.80 -19.86 -14.05
N GLY A 384 -12.92 -20.58 -13.87
CA GLY A 384 -13.50 -21.45 -14.89
C GLY A 384 -12.51 -22.50 -15.39
N SER A 385 -12.27 -22.54 -16.70
CA SER A 385 -11.30 -23.44 -17.35
C SER A 385 -9.88 -22.89 -17.42
N LYS A 386 -9.65 -21.62 -17.02
CA LYS A 386 -8.32 -21.00 -17.04
C LYS A 386 -7.54 -21.47 -15.82
N ARG A 387 -6.50 -22.28 -16.04
CA ARG A 387 -5.76 -22.98 -14.96
C ARG A 387 -4.28 -22.61 -14.85
N GLY A 388 -3.73 -21.84 -15.79
CA GLY A 388 -2.34 -21.37 -15.68
C GLY A 388 -2.18 -20.48 -14.46
N MET A 389 -1.25 -20.82 -13.56
CA MET A 389 -0.92 -20.06 -12.35
C MET A 389 0.58 -19.85 -12.24
N VAL A 390 1.00 -18.60 -12.37
CA VAL A 390 2.40 -18.21 -12.50
C VAL A 390 2.64 -16.96 -11.67
N ALA A 391 3.63 -17.02 -10.78
CA ALA A 391 4.05 -15.89 -9.97
C ALA A 391 5.56 -15.78 -9.88
N GLY A 392 6.05 -14.55 -9.74
CA GLY A 392 7.43 -14.26 -9.43
C GLY A 392 7.56 -13.13 -8.41
N GLY A 393 8.68 -13.01 -7.72
CA GLY A 393 8.87 -11.89 -6.78
C GLY A 393 8.85 -10.53 -7.47
N ILE A 394 9.52 -10.41 -8.62
CA ILE A 394 9.66 -9.14 -9.37
C ILE A 394 8.88 -9.18 -10.67
N LEU A 395 9.02 -10.26 -11.46
CA LEU A 395 8.34 -10.45 -12.74
C LEU A 395 7.43 -11.68 -12.68
N GLY A 396 6.14 -11.53 -12.98
CA GLY A 396 5.21 -12.65 -13.04
C GLY A 396 5.47 -13.50 -14.28
N GLN A 397 5.19 -12.93 -15.44
CA GLN A 397 5.48 -13.48 -16.75
C GLN A 397 6.22 -12.47 -17.64
N GLY A 398 7.22 -12.95 -18.38
CA GLY A 398 7.87 -12.23 -19.46
C GLY A 398 7.76 -12.95 -20.80
N TRP A 399 7.86 -12.20 -21.89
CA TRP A 399 8.05 -12.68 -23.25
C TRP A 399 8.69 -11.56 -24.08
N GLY A 400 9.01 -11.80 -25.36
CA GLY A 400 9.41 -10.73 -26.25
C GLY A 400 10.10 -11.19 -27.53
N PRO A 401 10.32 -10.25 -28.46
CA PRO A 401 10.81 -10.55 -29.80
C PRO A 401 12.28 -10.98 -29.81
N ASN A 402 12.70 -11.61 -30.90
CA ASN A 402 14.13 -11.84 -31.15
C ASN A 402 14.91 -10.51 -31.13
N GLY A 403 16.08 -10.51 -30.50
CA GLY A 403 16.93 -9.34 -30.32
C GLY A 403 16.62 -8.51 -29.07
N SER A 404 15.60 -8.88 -28.29
CA SER A 404 15.26 -8.25 -27.01
C SER A 404 15.94 -8.94 -25.82
N SER A 405 15.89 -8.29 -24.65
CA SER A 405 16.45 -8.82 -23.40
C SER A 405 15.55 -8.52 -22.20
N ILE A 406 15.60 -9.40 -21.20
CA ILE A 406 15.04 -9.15 -19.87
C ILE A 406 16.19 -9.17 -18.88
N THR A 407 16.44 -8.07 -18.18
CA THR A 407 17.59 -7.92 -17.28
C THR A 407 17.16 -7.58 -15.86
N PHE A 408 17.79 -8.23 -14.89
CA PHE A 408 17.67 -7.97 -13.46
C PHE A 408 19.07 -7.69 -12.92
N GLU A 409 19.27 -6.50 -12.36
CA GLU A 409 20.53 -6.07 -11.76
C GLU A 409 20.28 -5.57 -10.34
N ASN A 410 20.98 -6.15 -9.37
CA ASN A 410 20.85 -5.82 -7.95
C ASN A 410 19.39 -5.85 -7.46
N CYS A 411 18.72 -6.97 -7.76
CA CYS A 411 17.32 -7.18 -7.50
C CYS A 411 17.12 -8.20 -6.37
N ILE A 412 16.36 -7.83 -5.33
CA ILE A 412 16.14 -8.65 -4.14
C ILE A 412 14.66 -8.90 -3.93
N ASN A 413 14.29 -10.17 -3.73
CA ASN A 413 12.97 -10.55 -3.25
C ASN A 413 13.03 -11.12 -1.83
N ARG A 414 12.21 -10.58 -0.91
CA ARG A 414 11.99 -11.13 0.43
C ARG A 414 10.54 -11.56 0.68
N ALA A 415 9.64 -11.28 -0.26
CA ALA A 415 8.25 -11.71 -0.17
C ALA A 415 8.10 -13.19 -0.50
N ASP A 416 7.15 -13.84 0.16
CA ASP A 416 6.81 -15.23 -0.11
C ASP A 416 6.05 -15.34 -1.44
N VAL A 417 6.43 -16.31 -2.28
CA VAL A 417 5.81 -16.57 -3.58
C VAL A 417 5.16 -17.94 -3.56
N THR A 418 3.83 -17.98 -3.66
CA THR A 418 3.06 -19.23 -3.66
C THR A 418 2.19 -19.37 -4.90
N VAL A 419 2.28 -20.51 -5.58
CA VAL A 419 1.38 -20.86 -6.68
C VAL A 419 0.74 -22.21 -6.46
N ASN A 420 -0.51 -22.37 -6.88
CA ASN A 420 -1.19 -23.65 -6.73
C ASN A 420 -0.93 -24.61 -7.89
N LYS A 421 -0.44 -24.19 -9.07
CA LYS A 421 -0.37 -25.09 -10.24
C LYS A 421 0.95 -25.08 -11.02
N TRP A 422 1.41 -23.97 -11.59
CA TRP A 422 2.55 -24.00 -12.52
C TRP A 422 3.84 -23.44 -11.90
N HIS A 423 4.15 -22.18 -12.13
CA HIS A 423 5.53 -21.70 -12.00
C HIS A 423 5.65 -20.66 -10.87
N ALA A 424 6.55 -20.89 -9.93
CA ALA A 424 6.89 -19.96 -8.86
C ALA A 424 8.41 -19.70 -8.85
N GLY A 425 8.83 -18.45 -8.98
CA GLY A 425 10.24 -18.09 -8.83
C GLY A 425 10.48 -16.87 -7.94
N GLY A 426 11.64 -16.82 -7.30
CA GLY A 426 11.97 -15.70 -6.41
C GLY A 426 12.14 -14.36 -7.11
N ILE A 427 12.63 -14.36 -8.35
CA ILE A 427 12.78 -13.17 -9.19
C ILE A 427 11.72 -13.19 -10.30
N TRP A 428 11.62 -14.29 -11.06
CA TRP A 428 10.60 -14.42 -12.10
C TRP A 428 9.83 -15.74 -12.07
N GLY A 429 8.56 -15.69 -12.46
CA GLY A 429 7.71 -16.89 -12.60
C GLY A 429 7.99 -17.63 -13.90
N SER A 430 7.67 -17.01 -15.05
CA SER A 430 7.85 -17.64 -16.36
C SER A 430 8.35 -16.65 -17.41
N ILE A 431 9.28 -17.06 -18.26
CA ILE A 431 9.67 -16.33 -19.47
C ILE A 431 9.40 -17.22 -20.68
N THR A 432 8.43 -16.85 -21.52
CA THR A 432 7.87 -17.71 -22.57
C THR A 432 8.24 -17.26 -23.98
N VAL A 433 8.01 -18.14 -24.95
CA VAL A 433 8.12 -17.90 -26.39
C VAL A 433 6.73 -17.53 -26.94
N ASP A 434 6.66 -16.60 -27.87
CA ASP A 434 5.44 -16.27 -28.63
C ASP A 434 5.71 -16.37 -30.13
N ASP A 435 4.89 -17.12 -30.89
CA ASP A 435 5.00 -17.28 -32.35
C ASP A 435 6.43 -17.53 -32.91
N SER A 436 7.26 -18.32 -32.21
CA SER A 436 8.68 -18.60 -32.52
C SER A 436 9.64 -17.43 -32.26
N GLU A 437 9.16 -16.38 -31.63
CA GLU A 437 9.96 -15.31 -31.05
C GLU A 437 10.27 -15.59 -29.57
N GLN A 438 11.53 -15.40 -29.22
CA GLN A 438 12.02 -15.53 -27.86
C GLN A 438 13.01 -14.41 -27.59
N VAL A 439 13.13 -14.02 -26.33
CA VAL A 439 14.16 -13.07 -25.91
C VAL A 439 15.55 -13.66 -26.17
N ASP A 440 16.51 -12.81 -26.51
CA ASP A 440 17.88 -13.25 -26.78
C ASP A 440 18.64 -13.52 -25.49
N VAL A 441 18.45 -12.64 -24.50
CA VAL A 441 19.19 -12.67 -23.25
C VAL A 441 18.25 -12.52 -22.07
N ILE A 442 18.37 -13.44 -21.12
CA ILE A 442 17.94 -13.23 -19.74
C ILE A 442 19.21 -12.99 -18.94
N SER A 443 19.29 -11.88 -18.20
CA SER A 443 20.46 -11.54 -17.39
C SER A 443 20.07 -11.33 -15.94
N LEU A 444 20.73 -12.04 -15.03
CA LEU A 444 20.63 -11.86 -13.59
C LEU A 444 22.03 -11.57 -13.05
N VAL A 445 22.19 -10.38 -12.50
CA VAL A 445 23.45 -9.92 -11.91
C VAL A 445 23.16 -9.43 -10.50
N ASP A 446 23.90 -9.97 -9.52
CA ASP A 446 23.82 -9.58 -8.10
C ASP A 446 22.39 -9.63 -7.52
N CYS A 447 21.59 -10.62 -7.96
CA CYS A 447 20.22 -10.79 -7.51
C CYS A 447 20.10 -11.80 -6.37
N ALA A 448 19.15 -11.60 -5.47
CA ALA A 448 18.93 -12.53 -4.37
C ALA A 448 17.46 -12.80 -4.05
N ASN A 449 17.15 -14.02 -3.65
CA ASN A 449 15.87 -14.38 -3.08
C ASN A 449 16.01 -14.81 -1.61
N TYR A 450 15.17 -14.26 -0.73
CA TYR A 450 15.05 -14.62 0.68
C TYR A 450 13.65 -15.15 1.02
N GLY A 451 12.65 -14.86 0.19
CA GLY A 451 11.28 -15.32 0.39
C GLY A 451 11.13 -16.82 0.10
N SER A 452 10.15 -17.46 0.73
CA SER A 452 9.83 -18.85 0.44
C SER A 452 9.12 -18.99 -0.92
N ILE A 453 9.53 -19.99 -1.70
CA ILE A 453 8.99 -20.28 -3.02
C ILE A 453 8.25 -21.60 -2.95
N THR A 454 6.93 -21.57 -3.18
CA THR A 454 6.06 -22.73 -2.99
C THR A 454 5.19 -22.99 -4.22
N VAL A 455 5.24 -24.23 -4.72
CA VAL A 455 4.25 -24.78 -5.65
C VAL A 455 3.43 -25.83 -4.91
N ALA A 456 2.16 -25.56 -4.61
CA ALA A 456 1.37 -26.36 -3.66
C ALA A 456 0.57 -27.52 -4.30
N GLY A 457 0.09 -27.37 -5.53
CA GLY A 457 -0.90 -28.27 -6.12
C GLY A 457 -0.71 -28.57 -7.61
N ALA A 458 0.53 -28.50 -8.10
CA ALA A 458 0.83 -28.80 -9.50
C ALA A 458 0.31 -30.18 -9.92
N GLU A 459 -0.33 -30.25 -11.10
CA GLU A 459 -0.42 -31.53 -11.81
C GLU A 459 1.00 -32.05 -11.98
N LYS A 460 1.20 -33.37 -11.77
CA LYS A 460 2.44 -34.01 -11.28
C LYS A 460 3.73 -33.70 -12.07
N ASP A 461 3.67 -33.03 -13.22
CA ASP A 461 4.82 -32.75 -14.08
C ASP A 461 4.87 -31.32 -14.66
N ASP A 462 3.96 -30.40 -14.29
CA ASP A 462 3.92 -29.07 -14.93
C ASP A 462 4.46 -27.94 -14.02
N GLY A 463 4.54 -28.20 -12.72
CA GLY A 463 4.92 -27.20 -11.74
C GLY A 463 6.43 -27.08 -11.53
N PHE A 464 6.97 -25.87 -11.68
CA PHE A 464 8.39 -25.58 -11.45
C PHE A 464 8.54 -24.54 -10.34
N ALA A 465 9.39 -24.84 -9.35
CA ALA A 465 9.80 -23.89 -8.31
C ALA A 465 11.30 -23.63 -8.42
N GLY A 466 11.69 -22.39 -8.70
CA GLY A 466 13.09 -21.97 -8.72
C GLY A 466 13.36 -20.91 -7.65
N GLY A 467 14.45 -21.03 -6.90
CA GLY A 467 14.82 -20.00 -5.92
C GLY A 467 15.02 -18.62 -6.56
N LEU A 468 15.49 -18.57 -7.82
CA LEU A 468 15.56 -17.33 -8.61
C LEU A 468 14.51 -17.32 -9.73
N GLY A 469 14.49 -18.33 -10.60
CA GLY A 469 13.59 -18.35 -11.76
C GLY A 469 12.91 -19.70 -11.93
N ALA A 470 11.60 -19.73 -12.16
CA ALA A 470 10.94 -21.04 -12.35
C ALA A 470 11.10 -21.60 -13.77
N PHE A 471 10.67 -20.84 -14.78
CA PHE A 471 10.65 -21.34 -16.15
C PHE A 471 11.12 -20.27 -17.13
N ALA A 472 11.92 -20.63 -18.13
CA ALA A 472 12.42 -19.69 -19.13
C ALA A 472 12.80 -20.36 -20.46
N TYR A 473 12.50 -19.67 -21.56
CA TYR A 473 13.12 -19.87 -22.86
C TYR A 473 13.81 -18.59 -23.32
N ALA A 474 15.08 -18.69 -23.69
CA ALA A 474 15.85 -17.62 -24.32
C ALA A 474 17.05 -18.17 -25.07
N LYS A 475 17.72 -17.36 -25.90
CA LYS A 475 18.95 -17.83 -26.58
C LYS A 475 20.09 -18.02 -25.58
N SER A 476 20.11 -17.23 -24.51
CA SER A 476 21.08 -17.32 -23.42
C SER A 476 20.48 -16.88 -22.09
N CYS A 477 21.00 -17.44 -21.00
CA CYS A 477 20.68 -17.04 -19.63
C CYS A 477 21.99 -16.84 -18.87
N VAL A 478 22.18 -15.62 -18.39
CA VAL A 478 23.33 -15.17 -17.61
C VAL A 478 22.92 -15.09 -16.16
N VAL A 479 23.64 -15.80 -15.30
CA VAL A 479 23.45 -15.73 -13.85
C VAL A 479 24.81 -15.48 -13.20
N GLU A 480 24.99 -14.31 -12.59
CA GLU A 480 26.25 -13.88 -11.99
C GLU A 480 25.99 -13.24 -10.62
N GLY A 481 26.80 -13.57 -9.61
CA GLY A 481 26.69 -12.97 -8.27
C GLY A 481 25.36 -13.26 -7.54
N CYS A 482 24.57 -14.23 -8.00
CA CYS A 482 23.23 -14.44 -7.48
C CYS A 482 23.16 -15.50 -6.38
N ALA A 483 22.17 -15.40 -5.50
CA ALA A 483 21.97 -16.32 -4.39
C ALA A 483 20.50 -16.55 -4.05
N ASN A 484 20.16 -17.79 -3.66
CA ASN A 484 18.90 -18.10 -3.01
C ASN A 484 19.12 -18.46 -1.53
N HIS A 485 18.46 -17.74 -0.64
CA HIS A 485 18.42 -17.95 0.79
C HIS A 485 17.03 -18.41 1.28
N GLY A 486 16.01 -18.29 0.43
CA GLY A 486 14.65 -18.75 0.69
C GLY A 486 14.49 -20.27 0.52
N SER A 487 13.49 -20.84 1.18
CA SER A 487 13.15 -22.25 0.98
C SER A 487 12.41 -22.46 -0.34
N VAL A 488 12.74 -23.52 -1.08
CA VAL A 488 12.06 -23.89 -2.34
C VAL A 488 11.31 -25.21 -2.15
N THR A 489 10.00 -25.19 -2.39
CA THR A 489 9.11 -26.35 -2.21
C THR A 489 8.26 -26.58 -3.46
N ALA A 490 8.32 -27.78 -4.03
CA ALA A 490 7.41 -28.23 -5.09
C ALA A 490 7.19 -29.75 -5.02
N PRO A 491 6.14 -30.29 -5.66
CA PRO A 491 5.88 -31.73 -5.66
C PRO A 491 6.92 -32.53 -6.46
N ALA A 492 7.52 -31.95 -7.50
CA ALA A 492 8.42 -32.66 -8.41
C ALA A 492 9.63 -31.85 -8.89
N ARG A 493 9.43 -30.64 -9.44
CA ARG A 493 10.52 -29.87 -10.08
C ARG A 493 10.88 -28.65 -9.22
N LEU A 494 11.87 -28.81 -8.36
CA LEU A 494 12.40 -27.75 -7.50
C LEU A 494 13.91 -27.63 -7.66
N TYR A 495 14.41 -26.40 -7.78
CA TYR A 495 15.83 -26.10 -7.93
C TYR A 495 16.19 -24.80 -7.23
N GLU A 496 17.45 -24.69 -6.80
CA GLU A 496 17.93 -23.55 -6.01
C GLU A 496 18.01 -22.25 -6.84
N PHE A 497 18.35 -22.34 -8.12
CA PHE A 497 18.53 -21.19 -9.01
C PHE A 497 17.39 -21.13 -10.03
N VAL A 498 17.59 -21.66 -11.25
CA VAL A 498 16.58 -21.68 -12.31
C VAL A 498 16.07 -23.10 -12.52
N ALA A 499 14.76 -23.30 -12.33
CA ALA A 499 14.19 -24.63 -12.36
C ALA A 499 14.06 -25.23 -13.77
N SER A 500 13.87 -24.39 -14.78
CA SER A 500 13.94 -24.77 -16.19
C SER A 500 14.36 -23.59 -17.06
N PHE A 501 15.48 -23.75 -17.75
CA PHE A 501 15.95 -22.90 -18.83
C PHE A 501 16.18 -23.76 -20.06
N ASN A 502 15.43 -23.52 -21.14
CA ASN A 502 15.47 -24.37 -22.35
C ASN A 502 15.41 -25.88 -22.02
N ASP A 503 14.45 -26.27 -21.18
CA ASP A 503 14.20 -27.64 -20.69
C ASP A 503 15.27 -28.25 -19.77
N ALA A 504 16.24 -27.46 -19.29
CA ALA A 504 17.26 -27.90 -18.34
C ALA A 504 17.40 -26.95 -17.15
N PRO A 505 17.65 -27.43 -15.93
CA PRO A 505 17.87 -26.54 -14.79
C PRO A 505 19.22 -25.82 -14.88
N ILE A 506 19.30 -24.63 -14.29
CA ILE A 506 20.55 -23.95 -13.94
C ILE A 506 20.64 -23.99 -12.42
N ASN A 507 21.72 -24.55 -11.88
CA ASN A 507 21.88 -24.78 -10.44
C ASN A 507 22.97 -23.91 -9.79
N GLU A 508 23.62 -23.07 -10.57
CA GLU A 508 24.72 -22.23 -10.15
C GLU A 508 24.81 -21.01 -11.07
N ASN A 509 25.75 -20.12 -10.78
CA ASN A 509 26.08 -19.00 -11.67
C ASN A 509 26.65 -19.53 -13.00
N THR A 510 26.27 -18.94 -14.14
CA THR A 510 26.50 -19.48 -15.51
C THR A 510 27.43 -18.66 -16.40
N VAL A 511 27.83 -17.46 -15.98
CA VAL A 511 28.74 -16.57 -16.73
C VAL A 511 30.14 -16.57 -16.15
#